data_AF-A0A950KMD8-F1
#
_entry.id   AF-A0A950KMD8-F1
#
_cell.length_a   1.000
_cell.length_b   1.000
_cell.length_c   1.000
_cell.angle_alpha   90.00
_cell.angle_beta   90.00
_cell.angle_gamma   90.00
#
_symmetry.space_group_name_H-M   'P 1'
#
loop_
_entity.id
_entity.type
_entity.pdbx_description
1 polymer ?
#
loop_
_entity_poly.entity_id
_entity_poly.type
_entity_poly.pdbx_seq_one_letter_code
_entity_poly.pdbx_strand_id
1 'polypeptide(L)'
;MGSPTPEQAVIDELSRPPGTVTDLAEPQRGVPTPSIVTGGVGFVVDLDTLRFVKRRQAGERHVFYVTFAAEHPRLGLLEMKYAYPVEPVPDRGWRTFGGAGGAGTLSDRATQPGVNLGGGGWPDHFYAGGEIYCAGADIAQVELRFANGVTLSDDAGADVALFITESSVQLPATAVLLDPAGNKIRSEAAFR
;
A
#
# COMPACT_ATOMS: atom_id res chain seq x y z
N MET A 1 9.55 -11.56 -18.93
CA MET A 1 10.18 -10.31 -19.39
C MET A 1 9.79 -9.25 -18.39
N GLY A 2 10.70 -8.38 -17.95
CA GLY A 2 10.27 -7.25 -17.11
C GLY A 2 9.78 -6.11 -17.99
N SER A 3 9.15 -5.15 -17.35
CA SER A 3 8.43 -4.07 -18.01
C SER A 3 9.39 -2.94 -18.39
N PRO A 4 9.12 -2.19 -19.47
CA PRO A 4 9.99 -1.12 -19.94
C PRO A 4 10.08 0.06 -18.96
N THR A 5 9.05 0.30 -18.15
CA THR A 5 8.99 1.37 -17.15
C THR A 5 8.45 0.85 -15.82
N PRO A 6 8.71 1.55 -14.70
CA PRO A 6 8.14 1.20 -13.41
C PRO A 6 6.61 1.18 -13.42
N GLU A 7 5.97 2.16 -14.07
CA GLU A 7 4.52 2.26 -14.21
C GLU A 7 3.97 1.08 -15.02
N GLN A 8 4.65 0.68 -16.09
CA GLN A 8 4.25 -0.48 -16.89
C GLN A 8 4.34 -1.78 -16.07
N ALA A 9 5.24 -1.89 -15.10
CA ALA A 9 5.28 -3.05 -14.22
C ALA A 9 4.02 -3.18 -13.34
N VAL A 10 3.45 -2.05 -12.90
CA VAL A 10 2.17 -2.04 -12.17
C VAL A 10 1.02 -2.43 -13.10
N ILE A 11 0.98 -1.86 -14.31
CA ILE A 11 -0.03 -2.19 -15.32
C ILE A 11 0.04 -3.67 -15.69
N ASP A 12 1.23 -4.19 -15.95
CA ASP A 12 1.44 -5.59 -16.35
C ASP A 12 0.97 -6.54 -15.24
N GLU A 13 1.24 -6.24 -13.96
CA GLU A 13 0.76 -7.03 -12.83
C GLU A 13 -0.77 -6.99 -12.71
N LEU A 14 -1.37 -5.81 -12.83
CA LEU A 14 -2.83 -5.64 -12.79
C LEU A 14 -3.54 -6.26 -14.00
N SER A 15 -2.84 -6.39 -15.13
CA SER A 15 -3.35 -7.02 -16.36
C SER A 15 -3.31 -8.54 -16.32
N ARG A 16 -2.69 -9.14 -15.29
CA ARG A 16 -2.62 -10.59 -15.18
C ARG A 16 -4.02 -11.17 -15.02
N PRO A 17 -4.28 -12.35 -15.61
CA PRO A 17 -5.54 -13.04 -15.36
C PRO A 17 -5.71 -13.30 -13.86
N PRO A 18 -6.96 -13.39 -13.37
CA PRO A 18 -7.22 -13.75 -11.98
C PRO A 18 -6.51 -15.05 -11.60
N GLY A 19 -5.86 -15.04 -10.44
CA GLY A 19 -5.22 -16.20 -9.85
C GLY A 19 -6.21 -17.10 -9.12
N THR A 20 -5.73 -18.26 -8.70
CA THR A 20 -6.47 -19.16 -7.81
C THR A 20 -6.38 -18.64 -6.38
N VAL A 21 -7.53 -18.37 -5.77
CA VAL A 21 -7.64 -17.95 -4.36
C VAL A 21 -7.77 -19.19 -3.48
N THR A 22 -6.86 -19.36 -2.52
CA THR A 22 -6.90 -20.40 -1.48
C THR A 22 -7.09 -19.74 -0.13
N ASP A 23 -8.17 -20.07 0.56
CA ASP A 23 -8.44 -19.53 1.88
C ASP A 23 -7.60 -20.18 2.96
N LEU A 24 -7.09 -19.35 3.85
CA LEU A 24 -6.37 -19.77 5.06
C LEU A 24 -7.30 -19.94 6.26
N ALA A 25 -8.56 -19.51 6.13
CA ALA A 25 -9.60 -19.62 7.14
C ALA A 25 -10.98 -19.78 6.50
N GLU A 26 -11.96 -20.25 7.26
CA GLU A 26 -13.34 -20.37 6.77
C GLU A 26 -13.91 -18.98 6.43
N PRO A 27 -14.45 -18.76 5.21
CA PRO A 27 -14.98 -17.46 4.83
C PRO A 27 -16.18 -17.03 5.68
N GLN A 28 -16.11 -15.83 6.24
CA GLN A 28 -17.23 -15.22 6.96
C GLN A 28 -17.85 -14.10 6.13
N ARG A 29 -19.19 -14.06 6.08
CA ARG A 29 -19.92 -13.07 5.29
C ARG A 29 -19.61 -11.66 5.77
N GLY A 30 -19.13 -10.81 4.85
CA GLY A 30 -18.83 -9.41 5.13
C GLY A 30 -17.50 -9.16 5.85
N VAL A 31 -16.68 -10.20 6.06
CA VAL A 31 -15.36 -10.08 6.69
C VAL A 31 -14.29 -10.49 5.67
N PRO A 32 -13.22 -9.69 5.49
CA PRO A 32 -12.06 -10.11 4.71
C PRO A 32 -11.51 -11.43 5.26
N THR A 33 -11.49 -12.46 4.43
CA THR A 33 -10.92 -13.76 4.79
C THR A 33 -9.46 -13.77 4.35
N PRO A 34 -8.50 -14.15 5.21
CA PRO A 34 -7.12 -14.29 4.81
C PRO A 34 -7.02 -15.37 3.74
N SER A 35 -6.42 -15.03 2.60
CA SER A 35 -6.29 -15.91 1.45
C SER A 35 -4.92 -15.74 0.80
N ILE A 36 -4.44 -16.81 0.17
CA ILE A 36 -3.29 -16.78 -0.73
C ILE A 36 -3.83 -16.76 -2.16
N VAL A 37 -3.32 -15.87 -3.00
CA VAL A 37 -3.60 -15.89 -4.43
C VAL A 37 -2.37 -16.43 -5.17
N THR A 38 -2.58 -17.40 -6.04
CA THR A 38 -1.52 -18.02 -6.85
C THR A 38 -1.80 -17.85 -8.35
N GLY A 39 -0.77 -17.59 -9.14
CA GLY A 39 -0.88 -17.50 -10.61
C GLY A 39 -1.38 -16.16 -11.16
N GLY A 40 -1.85 -15.23 -10.34
CA GLY A 40 -2.39 -13.94 -10.78
C GLY A 40 -2.82 -13.04 -9.63
N VAL A 41 -3.71 -12.09 -9.92
CA VAL A 41 -4.34 -11.21 -8.93
C VAL A 41 -5.66 -11.79 -8.42
N GLY A 42 -6.11 -11.41 -7.22
CA GLY A 42 -7.32 -12.00 -6.60
C GLY A 42 -8.65 -11.48 -7.16
N PHE A 43 -8.62 -10.71 -8.24
CA PHE A 43 -9.74 -9.91 -8.74
C PHE A 43 -9.55 -9.61 -10.24
N VAL A 44 -10.62 -9.23 -10.94
CA VAL A 44 -10.55 -8.75 -12.33
C VAL A 44 -10.50 -7.23 -12.31
N VAL A 45 -9.43 -6.65 -12.85
CA VAL A 45 -9.22 -5.19 -12.87
C VAL A 45 -9.86 -4.57 -14.11
N ASP A 46 -10.56 -3.46 -13.93
CA ASP A 46 -10.92 -2.55 -15.02
C ASP A 46 -9.80 -1.52 -15.22
N LEU A 47 -8.88 -1.81 -16.15
CA LEU A 47 -7.69 -0.99 -16.38
C LEU A 47 -7.99 0.43 -16.87
N ASP A 48 -9.16 0.67 -17.48
CA ASP A 48 -9.56 2.01 -17.93
C ASP A 48 -9.83 2.95 -16.75
N THR A 49 -10.02 2.39 -15.56
CA THR A 49 -10.22 3.14 -14.31
C THR A 49 -8.95 3.32 -13.49
N LEU A 50 -7.82 2.76 -13.94
CA LEU A 50 -6.54 2.82 -13.22
C LEU A 50 -6.04 4.27 -13.10
N ARG A 51 -5.73 4.68 -11.88
CA ARG A 51 -5.14 5.98 -11.56
C ARG A 51 -3.91 5.81 -10.69
N PHE A 52 -2.81 6.42 -11.11
CA PHE A 52 -1.65 6.62 -10.26
C PHE A 52 -1.88 7.88 -9.42
N VAL A 53 -2.06 7.70 -8.11
CA VAL A 53 -2.40 8.78 -7.18
C VAL A 53 -1.14 9.42 -6.62
N LYS A 54 -0.19 8.61 -6.18
CA LYS A 54 1.04 9.06 -5.52
C LYS A 54 2.21 8.14 -5.84
N ARG A 55 3.42 8.71 -5.84
CA ARG A 55 4.68 7.98 -6.04
C ARG A 55 5.73 8.42 -5.03
N ARG A 56 6.52 7.46 -4.58
CA ARG A 56 7.81 7.68 -3.91
C ARG A 56 8.90 6.81 -4.52
N GLN A 57 10.14 7.24 -4.32
CA GLN A 57 11.33 6.58 -4.84
C GLN A 57 12.44 6.64 -3.80
N ALA A 58 13.17 5.54 -3.63
CA ALA A 58 14.43 5.48 -2.90
C ALA A 58 15.42 4.65 -3.72
N GLY A 59 16.55 5.25 -4.08
CA GLY A 59 17.47 4.65 -5.04
C GLY A 59 16.76 4.35 -6.36
N GLU A 60 16.85 3.10 -6.80
CA GLU A 60 16.18 2.62 -8.02
C GLU A 60 14.79 2.04 -7.73
N ARG A 61 14.37 1.90 -6.48
CA ARG A 61 13.06 1.35 -6.14
C ARG A 61 11.99 2.43 -6.12
N HIS A 62 10.79 2.07 -6.57
CA HIS A 62 9.60 2.91 -6.55
C HIS A 62 8.52 2.27 -5.70
N VAL A 63 7.64 3.10 -5.15
CA VAL A 63 6.34 2.66 -4.65
C VAL A 63 5.27 3.57 -5.24
N PHE A 64 4.24 2.97 -5.83
CA PHE A 64 3.10 3.67 -6.39
C PHE A 64 1.86 3.38 -5.56
N TYR A 65 1.11 4.43 -5.21
CA TYR A 65 -0.26 4.26 -4.76
C TYR A 65 -1.19 4.40 -5.96
N VAL A 66 -2.04 3.40 -6.18
CA VAL A 66 -2.98 3.39 -7.30
C VAL A 66 -4.40 3.12 -6.82
N THR A 67 -5.38 3.67 -7.55
CA THR A 67 -6.78 3.27 -7.45
C THR A 67 -7.28 2.70 -8.76
N PHE A 68 -8.24 1.77 -8.70
CA PHE A 68 -8.90 1.17 -9.86
C PHE A 68 -10.19 0.47 -9.42
N ALA A 69 -11.16 0.36 -10.31
CA ALA A 69 -12.30 -0.53 -10.12
C ALA A 69 -11.89 -1.98 -10.41
N ALA A 70 -12.40 -2.91 -9.60
CA ALA A 70 -12.20 -4.33 -9.82
C ALA A 70 -13.42 -5.15 -9.39
N GLU A 71 -13.66 -6.25 -10.10
CA GLU A 71 -14.59 -7.28 -9.68
C GLU A 71 -13.85 -8.27 -8.77
N HIS A 72 -14.17 -8.22 -7.48
CA HIS A 72 -13.65 -9.17 -6.50
C HIS A 72 -14.62 -10.36 -6.36
N PRO A 73 -14.15 -11.62 -6.48
CA PRO A 73 -15.00 -12.81 -6.48
C PRO A 73 -16.00 -12.93 -5.30
N ARG A 74 -15.71 -12.28 -4.17
CA ARG A 74 -16.55 -12.32 -2.95
C ARG A 74 -17.27 -11.02 -2.63
N LEU A 75 -16.75 -9.89 -3.09
CA LEU A 75 -17.22 -8.56 -2.68
C LEU A 75 -17.96 -7.85 -3.81
N GLY A 76 -17.97 -8.44 -5.02
CA GLY A 76 -18.53 -7.82 -6.21
C GLY A 76 -17.62 -6.73 -6.74
N LEU A 77 -18.21 -5.75 -7.42
CA LEU A 77 -17.51 -4.59 -7.93
C LEU A 77 -17.16 -3.62 -6.79
N LEU A 78 -15.89 -3.27 -6.64
CA LEU A 78 -15.43 -2.24 -5.71
C LEU A 78 -14.27 -1.43 -6.27
N GLU A 79 -14.07 -0.24 -5.71
CA GLU A 79 -12.82 0.51 -5.89
C GLU A 79 -11.74 -0.11 -4.98
N MET A 80 -10.64 -0.49 -5.60
CA MET A 80 -9.44 -1.02 -4.96
C MET A 80 -8.39 0.07 -4.84
N LYS A 81 -7.66 0.06 -3.72
CA LYS A 81 -6.60 1.02 -3.45
C LYS A 81 -5.38 0.31 -2.88
N TYR A 82 -4.26 0.40 -3.58
CA TYR A 82 -3.09 -0.43 -3.30
C TYR A 82 -1.78 0.32 -3.48
N ALA A 83 -0.80 -0.01 -2.63
CA ALA A 83 0.59 0.36 -2.80
C ALA A 83 1.36 -0.76 -3.53
N TYR A 84 1.95 -0.45 -4.68
CA TYR A 84 2.78 -1.37 -5.46
C TYR A 84 4.25 -0.99 -5.36
N PRO A 85 5.10 -1.81 -4.71
CA PRO A 85 6.54 -1.70 -4.85
C PRO A 85 6.96 -2.10 -6.27
N VAL A 86 7.91 -1.38 -6.83
CA VAL A 86 8.49 -1.68 -8.13
C VAL A 86 10.00 -1.56 -8.02
N GLU A 87 10.71 -2.54 -8.55
CA GLU A 87 12.17 -2.56 -8.53
C GLU A 87 12.73 -2.94 -9.91
N PRO A 88 13.96 -2.51 -10.22
CA PRO A 88 14.62 -2.93 -11.44
C PRO A 88 14.99 -4.41 -11.37
N VAL A 89 14.93 -5.06 -12.51
CA VAL A 89 15.47 -6.39 -12.75
C VAL A 89 16.62 -6.23 -13.73
N PRO A 90 17.87 -6.59 -13.35
CA PRO A 90 19.02 -6.49 -14.23
C PRO A 90 18.75 -7.09 -15.61
N ASP A 91 18.98 -6.30 -16.65
CA ASP A 91 18.79 -6.65 -18.08
C ASP A 91 17.37 -7.04 -18.49
N ARG A 92 16.37 -6.85 -17.60
CA ARG A 92 14.99 -7.27 -17.85
C ARG A 92 13.98 -6.15 -17.67
N GLY A 93 14.38 -4.96 -17.22
CA GLY A 93 13.48 -3.82 -17.03
C GLY A 93 12.98 -3.75 -15.58
N TRP A 94 11.67 -3.66 -15.39
CA TRP A 94 11.04 -3.41 -14.09
C TRP A 94 10.10 -4.55 -13.69
N ARG A 95 9.92 -4.77 -12.39
CA ARG A 95 8.91 -5.72 -11.87
C ARG A 95 8.28 -5.21 -10.58
N THR A 96 7.10 -5.72 -10.30
CA THR A 96 6.48 -5.68 -8.97
C THR A 96 6.33 -7.10 -8.40
N PHE A 97 6.11 -7.22 -7.09
CA PHE A 97 5.91 -8.49 -6.38
C PHE A 97 4.49 -8.63 -5.81
N GLY A 98 3.55 -7.88 -6.39
CA GLY A 98 2.20 -7.73 -5.85
C GLY A 98 2.05 -6.42 -5.10
N GLY A 99 0.79 -6.09 -4.79
CA GLY A 99 0.44 -4.87 -4.07
C GLY A 99 0.11 -5.15 -2.61
N ALA A 100 0.34 -4.16 -1.75
CA ALA A 100 -0.17 -4.15 -0.38
C ALA A 100 -1.32 -3.14 -0.26
N GLY A 101 -2.44 -3.61 0.27
CA GLY A 101 -3.58 -2.77 0.66
C GLY A 101 -3.72 -2.76 2.18
N GLY A 102 -4.29 -1.68 2.73
CA GLY A 102 -4.69 -1.65 4.13
C GLY A 102 -5.84 -2.63 4.41
N ALA A 103 -6.10 -2.93 5.68
CA ALA A 103 -7.01 -4.00 6.12
C ALA A 103 -8.53 -3.71 5.93
N GLY A 104 -8.92 -2.87 4.96
CA GLY A 104 -10.32 -2.61 4.61
C GLY A 104 -10.68 -1.13 4.42
N THR A 105 -11.90 -0.88 3.96
CA THR A 105 -12.50 0.46 3.79
C THR A 105 -12.94 1.03 5.14
N LEU A 106 -11.98 1.49 5.95
CA LEU A 106 -12.26 2.12 7.25
C LEU A 106 -12.49 3.64 7.13
N SER A 107 -12.31 4.24 5.94
CA SER A 107 -12.36 5.70 5.74
C SER A 107 -13.63 6.33 6.27
N ASP A 108 -14.79 5.78 5.92
CA ASP A 108 -16.07 6.48 6.11
C ASP A 108 -16.61 6.34 7.54
N ARG A 109 -15.98 5.50 8.36
CA ARG A 109 -16.39 5.24 9.76
C ARG A 109 -15.34 5.67 10.78
N ALA A 110 -14.18 6.15 10.34
CA ALA A 110 -13.13 6.62 11.22
C ALA A 110 -13.60 7.90 11.94
N THR A 111 -13.79 7.82 13.25
CA THR A 111 -14.14 8.98 14.10
C THR A 111 -12.90 9.70 14.64
N GLN A 112 -11.71 9.21 14.32
CA GLN A 112 -10.43 9.77 14.76
C GLN A 112 -9.42 9.78 13.60
N PRO A 113 -8.45 10.71 13.61
CA PRO A 113 -7.42 10.74 12.60
C PRO A 113 -6.55 9.49 12.67
N GLY A 114 -6.10 8.96 11.53
CA GLY A 114 -5.30 7.74 11.51
C GLY A 114 -4.81 7.37 10.12
N VAL A 115 -4.16 6.21 10.01
CA VAL A 115 -3.68 5.66 8.75
C VAL A 115 -4.03 4.19 8.62
N ASN A 116 -4.24 3.75 7.39
CA ASN A 116 -4.47 2.34 7.05
C ASN A 116 -3.41 1.87 6.06
N LEU A 117 -2.27 1.45 6.60
CA LEU A 117 -1.09 1.10 5.82
C LEU A 117 -1.02 -0.40 5.54
N GLY A 118 -0.65 -0.76 4.32
CA GLY A 118 -0.12 -2.07 3.95
C GLY A 118 1.33 -1.94 3.52
N GLY A 119 2.15 -2.98 3.72
CA GLY A 119 3.57 -2.91 3.38
C GLY A 119 4.28 -4.26 3.40
N GLY A 120 5.56 -4.24 2.99
CA GLY A 120 6.41 -5.43 2.85
C GLY A 120 7.90 -5.09 2.79
N GLY A 121 8.71 -6.10 2.51
CA GLY A 121 10.14 -5.95 2.16
C GLY A 121 11.16 -6.11 3.30
N TRP A 122 10.73 -6.11 4.55
CA TRP A 122 11.63 -6.24 5.71
C TRP A 122 12.24 -7.65 5.82
N PRO A 123 13.45 -7.81 6.41
CA PRO A 123 14.22 -6.80 7.14
C PRO A 123 15.16 -5.92 6.30
N ASP A 124 15.47 -6.30 5.05
CA ASP A 124 16.59 -5.68 4.31
C ASP A 124 16.23 -4.38 3.59
N HIS A 125 14.96 -4.20 3.27
CA HIS A 125 14.41 -2.97 2.70
C HIS A 125 12.99 -2.80 3.25
N PHE A 126 12.30 -1.73 2.87
CA PHE A 126 10.92 -1.56 3.29
C PHE A 126 10.14 -0.73 2.29
N TYR A 127 8.88 -1.11 2.08
CA TYR A 127 7.88 -0.26 1.46
C TYR A 127 6.57 -0.36 2.21
N ALA A 128 5.83 0.73 2.27
CA ALA A 128 4.45 0.74 2.71
C ALA A 128 3.69 1.85 2.03
N GLY A 129 2.37 1.71 2.02
CA GLY A 129 1.49 2.76 1.56
C GLY A 129 0.07 2.54 2.02
N GLY A 130 -0.70 3.62 2.07
CA GLY A 130 -2.07 3.55 2.51
C GLY A 130 -2.75 4.91 2.64
N GLU A 131 -4.02 4.84 3.03
CA GLU A 131 -4.87 6.01 3.20
C GLU A 131 -4.62 6.68 4.54
N ILE A 132 -4.78 8.00 4.53
CA ILE A 132 -4.80 8.86 5.70
C ILE A 132 -6.26 9.25 5.95
N TYR A 133 -6.72 9.06 7.18
CA TYR A 133 -8.02 9.52 7.63
C TYR A 133 -7.81 10.78 8.43
N CYS A 134 -8.29 11.91 7.91
CA CYS A 134 -8.10 13.20 8.56
C CYS A 134 -9.07 13.41 9.74
N ALA A 135 -10.31 12.91 9.64
CA ALA A 135 -11.35 13.08 10.67
C ALA A 135 -11.48 14.53 11.20
N GLY A 136 -11.36 15.51 10.30
CA GLY A 136 -11.40 16.94 10.62
C GLY A 136 -10.09 17.56 11.11
N ALA A 137 -9.02 16.77 11.30
CA ALA A 137 -7.69 17.27 11.58
C ALA A 137 -6.96 17.69 10.30
N ASP A 138 -6.16 18.75 10.39
CA ASP A 138 -5.25 19.17 9.33
C ASP A 138 -3.92 18.41 9.47
N ILE A 139 -3.82 17.27 8.80
CA ILE A 139 -2.60 16.45 8.79
C ILE A 139 -1.74 16.91 7.63
N ALA A 140 -0.51 17.33 7.91
CA ALA A 140 0.44 17.72 6.88
C ALA A 140 1.45 16.62 6.56
N GLN A 141 1.78 15.77 7.53
CA GLN A 141 2.83 14.78 7.41
C GLN A 141 2.51 13.54 8.26
N VAL A 142 2.93 12.37 7.76
CA VAL A 142 2.93 11.12 8.49
C VAL A 142 4.37 10.61 8.60
N GLU A 143 4.80 10.28 9.80
CA GLU A 143 6.06 9.59 10.05
C GLU A 143 5.82 8.12 10.38
N LEU A 144 6.71 7.25 9.92
CA LEU A 144 6.78 5.85 10.32
C LEU A 144 8.09 5.63 11.08
N ARG A 145 7.97 5.35 12.38
CA ARG A 145 9.11 5.19 13.32
C ARG A 145 9.30 3.71 13.65
N PHE A 146 10.46 3.17 13.33
CA PHE A 146 10.83 1.77 13.54
C PHE A 146 11.57 1.56 14.87
N ALA A 147 11.58 0.31 15.34
CA ALA A 147 12.21 -0.07 16.62
C ALA A 147 13.73 0.18 16.67
N ASN A 148 14.41 0.16 15.51
CA ASN A 148 15.82 0.49 15.39
C ASN A 148 16.11 1.99 15.28
N GLY A 149 15.10 2.86 15.49
CA GLY A 149 15.24 4.31 15.44
C GLY A 149 15.18 4.92 14.03
N VAL A 150 15.10 4.09 12.98
CA VAL A 150 14.86 4.59 11.61
C VAL A 150 13.49 5.27 11.57
N THR A 151 13.45 6.44 10.94
CA THR A 151 12.19 7.18 10.72
C THR A 151 12.08 7.50 9.24
N LEU A 152 10.93 7.15 8.66
CA LEU A 152 10.54 7.56 7.32
C LEU A 152 9.43 8.60 7.46
N SER A 153 9.33 9.53 6.52
CA SER A 153 8.29 10.55 6.53
C SER A 153 7.70 10.72 5.15
N ASP A 154 6.43 11.07 5.10
CA ASP A 154 5.75 11.44 3.88
C ASP A 154 4.77 12.59 4.14
N ASP A 155 4.60 13.48 3.17
CA ASP A 155 3.52 14.47 3.21
C ASP A 155 2.15 13.77 3.15
N ALA A 156 1.11 14.42 3.65
CA ALA A 156 -0.25 13.89 3.63
C ALA A 156 -1.01 14.15 2.30
N GLY A 157 -0.29 14.47 1.22
CA GLY A 157 -0.88 14.81 -0.07
C GLY A 157 -1.76 13.69 -0.63
N ALA A 158 -2.90 14.10 -1.19
CA ALA A 158 -3.94 13.21 -1.71
C ALA A 158 -4.51 12.22 -0.67
N ASP A 159 -4.46 12.58 0.62
CA ASP A 159 -4.90 11.74 1.74
C ASP A 159 -4.22 10.35 1.74
N VAL A 160 -2.96 10.29 1.29
CA VAL A 160 -2.17 9.07 1.14
C VAL A 160 -0.77 9.28 1.69
N ALA A 161 -0.26 8.29 2.42
CA ALA A 161 1.14 8.21 2.83
C ALA A 161 1.83 7.04 2.11
N LEU A 162 3.02 7.27 1.58
CA LEU A 162 3.90 6.28 0.97
C LEU A 162 5.28 6.32 1.59
N PHE A 163 5.78 5.15 2.00
CA PHE A 163 7.08 4.99 2.62
C PHE A 163 7.92 4.01 1.82
N ILE A 164 9.19 4.33 1.60
CA ILE A 164 10.14 3.44 0.95
C ILE A 164 11.55 3.71 1.47
N THR A 165 12.33 2.64 1.69
CA THR A 165 13.75 2.72 2.03
C THR A 165 14.49 1.47 1.56
N GLU A 166 15.75 1.67 1.16
CA GLU A 166 16.68 0.58 0.84
C GLU A 166 17.48 0.13 2.07
N SER A 167 17.33 0.85 3.19
CA SER A 167 17.97 0.51 4.46
C SER A 167 17.15 -0.52 5.23
N SER A 168 17.83 -1.28 6.08
CA SER A 168 17.16 -2.22 6.96
C SER A 168 16.31 -1.51 8.01
N VAL A 169 15.18 -2.13 8.34
CA VAL A 169 14.25 -1.66 9.37
C VAL A 169 13.97 -2.78 10.37
N GLN A 170 13.56 -2.41 11.58
CA GLN A 170 13.14 -3.37 12.59
C GLN A 170 11.72 -3.06 13.06
N LEU A 171 10.86 -4.07 13.02
CA LEU A 171 9.53 -4.02 13.61
C LEU A 171 9.62 -4.11 15.15
N PRO A 172 8.63 -3.57 15.89
CA PRO A 172 7.42 -2.91 15.40
C PRO A 172 7.67 -1.51 14.83
N ALA A 173 6.70 -0.99 14.09
CA ALA A 173 6.70 0.38 13.60
C ALA A 173 5.44 1.14 14.06
N THR A 174 5.63 2.41 14.41
CA THR A 174 4.57 3.33 14.87
C THR A 174 4.39 4.44 13.84
N ALA A 175 3.15 4.63 13.38
CA ALA A 175 2.79 5.81 12.60
C ALA A 175 2.56 7.01 13.54
N VAL A 176 3.05 8.18 13.16
CA VAL A 176 2.84 9.45 13.88
C VAL A 176 2.29 10.47 12.89
N LEU A 177 1.12 11.01 13.18
CA LEU A 177 0.46 12.03 12.37
C LEU A 177 0.79 13.42 12.91
N LEU A 178 1.24 14.31 12.04
CA LEU A 178 1.73 15.65 12.38
C LEU A 178 0.89 16.74 11.69
N ASP A 179 0.65 17.83 12.41
CA ASP A 179 0.05 19.04 11.87
C ASP A 179 1.08 19.86 11.03
N PRO A 180 0.67 20.95 10.35
CA PRO A 180 1.60 21.77 9.57
C PRO A 180 2.70 22.46 10.38
N ALA A 181 2.53 22.59 11.70
CA ALA A 181 3.54 23.13 12.61
C ALA A 181 4.49 22.04 13.15
N GLY A 182 4.31 20.78 12.74
CA GLY A 182 5.09 19.63 13.19
C GLY A 182 4.68 19.09 14.56
N ASN A 183 3.55 19.54 15.12
CA ASN A 183 3.05 19.00 16.37
C ASN A 183 2.37 17.66 16.13
N LYS A 184 2.56 16.73 17.06
CA LYS A 184 1.90 15.43 17.01
C LYS A 184 0.40 15.57 17.27
N ILE A 185 -0.40 15.17 16.29
CA ILE A 185 -1.85 14.99 16.41
C ILE A 185 -2.14 13.66 17.10
N ARG A 186 -1.58 12.56 16.59
CA ARG A 186 -1.81 11.20 17.09
C ARG A 186 -0.66 10.26 16.72
N SER A 187 -0.59 9.11 17.38
CA SER A 187 0.32 8.02 17.02
C SER A 187 -0.37 6.67 17.21
N GLU A 188 -0.07 5.70 16.35
CA GLU A 188 -0.65 4.35 16.41
C GLU A 188 0.30 3.27 15.88
N ALA A 189 0.10 2.03 16.33
CA ALA A 189 0.86 0.89 15.82
C ALA A 189 0.49 0.63 14.36
N ALA A 190 1.48 0.60 13.47
CA ALA A 190 1.29 0.38 12.04
C ALA A 190 1.70 -1.04 11.62
N PHE A 191 2.82 -1.53 12.13
CA PHE A 191 3.36 -2.86 11.81
C PHE A 191 3.88 -3.53 13.09
N ARG A 192 3.66 -4.84 13.23
CA ARG A 192 4.01 -5.63 14.41
C ARG A 192 4.91 -6.79 14.05
#